data_AF-A0A397VB10-F1
#
_entry.id   AF-A0A397VB10-F1
#
_cell.length_a   1.000
_cell.length_b   1.000
_cell.length_c   1.000
_cell.angle_alpha   90.00
_cell.angle_beta   90.00
_cell.angle_gamma   90.00
#
_symmetry.space_group_name_H-M   'P 1'
#
loop_
_entity.id
_entity.type
_entity.pdbx_description
1 polymer ?
#
loop_
_entity_poly.entity_id
_entity_poly.type
_entity_poly.pdbx_seq_one_letter_code
_entity_poly.pdbx_strand_id
1 'polypeptide(L)'
;MKFLSTLTIFLVLIIVIAHAVPVKRDLGQKVKTTGVSFGRSYYLKALKVQGIHKDYKKEIEEFDKKLKEAAKEDGTDEKTLKWLRKWNKDYGNLANKLQTTAAIFIDKVNKLKKKLEE
;
A
#
# COMPACT_ATOMS: atom_id res chain seq x y z
N MET A 1 14.37 -1.28 -10.07
CA MET A 1 14.47 -2.68 -9.58
C MET A 1 14.00 -2.88 -8.14
N LYS A 2 14.23 -1.95 -7.20
CA LYS A 2 13.76 -2.09 -5.80
C LYS A 2 12.22 -2.13 -5.66
N PHE A 3 11.50 -1.41 -6.53
CA PHE A 3 10.03 -1.30 -6.51
C PHE A 3 9.29 -2.63 -6.73
N LEU A 4 9.76 -3.45 -7.68
CA LEU A 4 9.15 -4.76 -7.95
C LEU A 4 9.32 -5.71 -6.76
N SER A 5 10.52 -5.75 -6.16
CA SER A 5 10.82 -6.60 -5.01
C SER A 5 9.92 -6.32 -3.81
N THR A 6 9.65 -5.05 -3.50
CA THR A 6 8.78 -4.69 -2.37
C THR A 6 7.32 -5.07 -2.63
N LEU A 7 6.85 -4.94 -3.87
CA LEU A 7 5.49 -5.29 -4.27
C LEU A 7 5.24 -6.80 -4.22
N THR A 8 6.21 -7.60 -4.66
CA THR A 8 6.13 -9.07 -4.65
C THR A 8 6.05 -9.62 -3.23
N ILE A 9 6.84 -9.06 -2.30
CA ILE A 9 6.79 -9.44 -0.87
C ILE A 9 5.42 -9.12 -0.26
N PHE A 10 4.82 -7.98 -0.64
CA PHE A 10 3.47 -7.61 -0.18
C PHE A 10 2.38 -8.55 -0.69
N LEU A 11 2.48 -8.99 -1.94
CA LEU A 11 1.50 -9.90 -2.57
C LEU A 11 1.48 -11.29 -1.94
N VAL A 12 2.66 -11.85 -1.61
CA VAL A 12 2.76 -13.16 -0.95
C VAL A 12 2.12 -13.15 0.44
N LEU A 13 2.29 -12.05 1.20
CA LEU A 13 1.71 -11.93 2.55
C LEU A 13 0.17 -11.88 2.55
N ILE A 14 -0.46 -11.34 1.50
CA ILE A 14 -1.93 -11.21 1.41
C ILE A 14 -2.61 -12.57 1.17
N ILE A 15 -1.96 -13.46 0.40
CA ILE A 15 -2.51 -14.79 0.06
C ILE A 15 -2.57 -15.68 1.30
N VAL A 16 -1.53 -15.67 2.13
CA VAL A 16 -1.44 -16.49 3.35
C VAL A 16 -2.53 -16.13 4.36
N ILE A 17 -2.87 -14.84 4.50
CA ILE A 17 -3.90 -14.39 5.45
C ILE A 17 -5.33 -14.68 4.95
N ALA A 18 -5.53 -14.80 3.63
CA ALA A 18 -6.85 -15.09 3.06
C ALA A 18 -7.29 -16.56 3.23
N HIS A 19 -6.34 -17.49 3.40
CA HIS A 19 -6.64 -18.94 3.47
C HIS A 19 -6.69 -19.49 4.91
N ALA A 20 -6.24 -18.72 5.90
CA ALA A 20 -6.34 -19.07 7.30
C ALA A 20 -7.64 -18.53 7.92
N VAL A 21 -8.80 -19.04 7.49
CA VAL A 21 -10.06 -18.82 8.22
C VAL A 21 -10.04 -19.76 9.43
N PRO A 22 -9.95 -19.27 10.67
CA PRO A 22 -9.91 -20.15 11.83
C PRO A 22 -11.33 -20.70 12.09
N VAL A 23 -11.46 -22.02 12.05
CA VAL A 23 -12.61 -22.75 12.61
C VAL A 23 -12.57 -22.55 14.13
N LYS A 24 -13.71 -22.23 14.78
CA LYS A 24 -13.80 -22.02 16.25
C LYS A 24 -13.20 -23.23 16.99
N ARG A 25 -11.99 -23.06 17.49
CA ARG A 25 -11.30 -23.94 18.43
C ARG A 25 -10.81 -23.06 19.57
N ASP A 26 -10.87 -23.58 20.79
CA ASP A 26 -10.34 -22.88 21.96
C ASP A 26 -8.85 -22.62 21.74
N LEU A 27 -8.48 -21.36 21.55
CA LEU A 27 -7.10 -20.98 21.26
C LEU A 27 -6.33 -20.90 22.57
N GLY A 28 -5.30 -21.74 22.72
CA GLY A 28 -4.40 -21.67 23.86
C GLY A 28 -3.75 -20.28 23.99
N GLN A 29 -3.52 -19.83 25.23
CA GLN A 29 -3.07 -18.47 25.55
C GLN A 29 -1.83 -18.01 24.75
N LYS A 30 -0.85 -18.90 24.52
CA LYS A 30 0.34 -18.60 23.70
C LYS A 30 0.00 -18.27 22.25
N VAL A 31 -1.02 -18.91 21.66
CA VAL A 31 -1.48 -18.65 20.29
C VAL A 31 -2.18 -17.30 20.22
N LYS A 32 -3.02 -16.96 21.20
CA LYS A 32 -3.65 -15.64 21.32
C LYS A 32 -2.60 -14.53 21.40
N THR A 33 -1.62 -14.64 22.31
CA THR A 33 -0.55 -13.64 22.47
C THR A 33 0.30 -13.48 21.21
N THR A 34 0.68 -14.58 20.56
CA THR A 34 1.46 -14.55 19.31
C THR A 34 0.67 -13.90 18.18
N GLY A 35 -0.61 -14.27 18.01
CA GLY A 35 -1.49 -13.68 17.00
C GLY A 35 -1.70 -12.17 17.18
N VAL A 36 -1.88 -11.71 18.42
CA VAL A 36 -1.99 -10.27 18.74
C VAL A 36 -0.69 -9.53 18.43
N SER A 37 0.46 -10.11 18.75
CA SER A 37 1.78 -9.51 18.45
C SER A 37 2.01 -9.35 16.94
N PHE A 38 1.75 -10.40 16.16
CA PHE A 38 1.84 -10.32 14.70
C PHE A 38 0.78 -9.37 14.11
N GLY A 39 -0.45 -9.38 14.64
CA GLY A 39 -1.48 -8.42 14.26
C GLY A 39 -1.03 -6.97 14.46
N ARG A 40 -0.43 -6.63 15.61
CA ARG A 40 0.15 -5.30 15.85
C ARG A 40 1.25 -4.96 14.85
N SER A 41 2.16 -5.90 14.57
CA SER A 41 3.24 -5.71 13.58
C SER A 41 2.69 -5.44 12.17
N TYR A 42 1.71 -6.21 11.74
CA TYR A 42 1.00 -6.06 10.47
C TYR A 42 0.29 -4.71 10.37
N TYR A 43 -0.43 -4.30 11.41
CA TYR A 43 -1.09 -3.00 11.49
C TYR A 43 -0.10 -1.84 11.32
N LEU A 44 1.01 -1.85 12.07
CA LEU A 44 2.03 -0.79 12.01
C LEU A 44 2.68 -0.69 10.62
N LYS A 45 2.93 -1.83 9.96
CA LYS A 45 3.47 -1.85 8.59
C LYS A 45 2.47 -1.27 7.58
N ALA A 46 1.18 -1.61 7.71
CA ALA A 46 0.15 -1.08 6.82
C ALA A 46 -0.09 0.43 7.03
N LEU A 47 0.02 0.93 8.27
CA LEU A 47 0.01 2.37 8.54
C LEU A 47 1.19 3.09 7.88
N LYS A 48 2.39 2.50 7.88
CA LYS A 48 3.54 3.08 7.16
C LYS A 48 3.26 3.19 5.66
N VAL A 49 2.62 2.19 5.06
CA VAL A 49 2.21 2.23 3.65
C VAL A 49 1.22 3.36 3.37
N GLN A 50 0.26 3.60 4.28
CA GLN A 50 -0.65 4.75 4.18
C GLN A 50 0.07 6.09 4.34
N GLY A 51 1.12 6.16 5.17
CA GLY A 51 1.97 7.34 5.28
C GLY A 51 2.68 7.66 3.97
N ILE A 52 3.36 6.66 3.39
CA ILE A 52 4.08 6.76 2.12
C ILE A 52 3.17 7.20 0.96
N HIS A 53 1.90 6.82 0.97
CA HIS A 53 0.92 7.29 -0.03
C HIS A 53 0.79 8.82 -0.07
N LYS A 54 0.82 9.49 1.09
CA LYS A 54 0.75 10.95 1.15
C LYS A 54 1.95 11.60 0.48
N ASP A 55 3.12 11.01 0.65
CA ASP A 55 4.36 11.50 0.05
C ASP A 55 4.31 11.32 -1.47
N TYR A 56 3.89 10.15 -1.97
CA TYR A 56 3.68 9.94 -3.40
C TYR A 56 2.67 10.91 -4.01
N LYS A 57 1.59 11.23 -3.31
CA LYS A 57 0.61 12.21 -3.80
C LYS A 57 1.25 13.58 -4.04
N LYS A 58 2.10 14.04 -3.12
CA LYS A 58 2.83 15.30 -3.27
C LYS A 58 3.82 15.24 -4.43
N GLU A 59 4.58 14.14 -4.54
CA GLU A 59 5.55 13.96 -5.64
C GLU A 59 4.87 13.98 -7.02
N ILE A 60 3.70 13.37 -7.15
CA ILE A 60 2.89 13.37 -8.38
C ILE A 60 2.43 14.79 -8.74
N GLU A 61 1.92 15.55 -7.76
CA GLU A 61 1.50 16.94 -7.96
C GLU A 61 2.69 17.85 -8.34
N GLU A 62 3.84 17.63 -7.71
CA GLU A 62 5.06 18.38 -7.98
C GLU A 62 5.66 18.04 -9.35
N PHE A 63 5.60 16.77 -9.77
CA PHE A 63 6.03 16.33 -11.08
C PHE A 63 5.28 17.07 -12.20
N ASP A 64 3.95 17.16 -12.14
CA ASP A 64 3.16 17.83 -13.17
C ASP A 64 3.49 19.33 -13.28
N LYS A 65 3.77 19.97 -12.13
CA LYS A 65 4.19 21.37 -12.09
C LYS A 65 5.56 21.55 -12.75
N LYS A 66 6.57 20.78 -12.31
CA LYS A 66 7.95 20.86 -12.83
C LYS A 66 8.03 20.46 -14.30
N LEU A 67 7.24 19.46 -14.72
CA LEU A 67 7.17 19.03 -16.11
C LEU A 67 6.70 20.16 -17.04
N LYS A 68 5.74 20.98 -16.59
CA LYS A 68 5.25 22.12 -17.38
C LYS A 68 6.30 23.22 -17.51
N GLU A 69 7.11 23.44 -16.47
CA GLU A 69 8.21 24.42 -16.48
C GLU A 69 9.33 23.95 -17.41
N ALA A 70 9.83 22.71 -17.21
CA ALA A 70 10.88 22.12 -18.05
C ALA A 70 10.48 22.02 -19.53
N ALA A 71 9.23 21.63 -19.83
CA ALA A 71 8.77 21.52 -21.21
C ALA A 71 8.73 22.87 -21.95
N LYS A 72 8.54 23.98 -21.23
CA LYS A 72 8.62 25.33 -21.82
C LYS A 72 10.05 25.72 -22.14
N GLU A 73 11.00 25.36 -21.28
CA GLU A 73 12.43 25.64 -21.47
C GLU A 73 13.00 24.86 -22.65
N ASP A 74 12.64 23.58 -22.77
CA ASP A 74 13.18 22.69 -23.81
C ASP A 74 12.38 22.72 -25.14
N GLY A 75 11.29 23.50 -25.20
CA GLY A 75 10.40 23.50 -26.38
C GLY A 75 9.79 22.13 -26.68
N THR A 76 9.53 21.34 -25.63
CA THR A 76 9.00 19.97 -25.76
C THR A 76 7.60 19.98 -26.39
N ASP A 77 7.36 19.06 -27.33
CA ASP A 77 6.08 18.97 -28.01
C ASP A 77 4.94 18.46 -27.10
N GLU A 78 3.71 18.87 -27.42
CA GLU A 78 2.52 18.55 -26.61
C GLU A 78 2.21 17.05 -26.56
N LYS A 79 2.63 16.25 -27.55
CA LYS A 79 2.39 14.80 -27.55
C LYS A 79 3.29 14.11 -26.52
N THR A 80 4.56 14.49 -26.44
CA THR A 80 5.49 14.01 -25.43
C THR A 80 5.05 14.41 -24.01
N LEU A 81 4.62 15.66 -23.84
CA LEU A 81 4.02 16.16 -22.60
C LEU A 81 2.79 15.35 -22.16
N LYS A 82 1.86 15.07 -23.08
CA LYS A 82 0.68 14.23 -22.79
C LYS A 82 1.06 12.82 -22.38
N TRP A 83 2.06 12.22 -23.02
CA TRP A 83 2.55 10.89 -22.66
C TRP A 83 3.15 10.85 -21.25
N LEU A 84 3.96 11.84 -20.88
CA LEU A 84 4.54 11.97 -19.54
C LEU A 84 3.48 12.20 -18.46
N ARG A 85 2.49 13.08 -18.72
CA ARG A 85 1.35 13.28 -17.81
C ARG A 85 0.52 12.01 -17.62
N LYS A 86 0.34 11.21 -18.69
CA LYS A 86 -0.34 9.92 -18.60
C LYS A 86 0.41 8.96 -17.68
N TRP A 87 1.74 8.86 -17.82
CA TRP A 87 2.58 8.06 -16.92
C TRP A 87 2.46 8.50 -15.46
N ASN A 88 2.53 9.80 -15.20
CA ASN A 88 2.36 10.33 -13.84
C ASN A 88 0.98 10.02 -13.25
N LYS A 89 -0.08 10.11 -14.07
CA LYS A 89 -1.43 9.69 -13.68
C LYS A 89 -1.51 8.19 -13.37
N ASP A 90 -0.85 7.35 -14.14
CA ASP A 90 -0.80 5.90 -13.89
C ASP A 90 -0.08 5.59 -12.57
N TYR A 91 0.99 6.33 -12.23
CA TYR A 91 1.62 6.25 -10.91
C TYR A 91 0.66 6.67 -9.78
N GLY A 92 -0.11 7.74 -9.96
CA GLY A 92 -1.15 8.13 -8.99
C GLY A 92 -2.23 7.07 -8.78
N ASN A 93 -2.64 6.39 -9.84
CA ASN A 93 -3.57 5.27 -9.73
C ASN A 93 -2.98 4.10 -8.94
N LEU A 94 -1.69 3.78 -9.15
CA LEU A 94 -1.00 2.75 -8.39
C LEU A 94 -0.84 3.13 -6.91
N ALA A 95 -0.51 4.38 -6.61
CA ALA A 95 -0.43 4.89 -5.24
C ALA A 95 -1.79 4.76 -4.53
N ASN A 96 -2.89 5.14 -5.20
CA ASN A 96 -4.23 5.00 -4.64
C ASN A 96 -4.62 3.53 -4.40
N LYS A 97 -4.27 2.62 -5.32
CA LYS A 97 -4.48 1.18 -5.10
C LYS A 97 -3.73 0.69 -3.87
N LEU A 98 -2.47 1.10 -3.71
CA LEU A 98 -1.65 0.75 -2.55
C LEU A 98 -2.31 1.23 -1.23
N GLN A 99 -2.83 2.45 -1.20
CA GLN A 99 -3.57 2.98 -0.05
C GLN A 99 -4.81 2.14 0.29
N THR A 100 -5.63 1.83 -0.72
CA THR A 100 -6.85 1.03 -0.56
C THR A 100 -6.53 -0.38 -0.08
N THR A 101 -5.51 -1.03 -0.65
CA THR A 101 -5.06 -2.35 -0.20
C THR A 101 -4.56 -2.31 1.23
N ALA A 102 -3.80 -1.30 1.62
CA ALA A 102 -3.34 -1.13 3.00
C ALA A 102 -4.52 -0.94 3.98
N ALA A 103 -5.55 -0.17 3.59
CA ALA A 103 -6.76 0.01 4.39
C ALA A 103 -7.54 -1.31 4.58
N ILE A 104 -7.73 -2.09 3.51
CA ILE A 104 -8.37 -3.42 3.57
C ILE A 104 -7.56 -4.36 4.48
N PHE A 105 -6.24 -4.31 4.39
CA PHE A 105 -5.37 -5.13 5.22
C PHE A 105 -5.49 -4.77 6.70
N ILE A 106 -5.52 -3.48 7.03
CA ILE A 106 -5.77 -2.99 8.40
C ILE A 106 -7.11 -3.50 8.93
N ASP A 107 -8.18 -3.43 8.14
CA ASP A 107 -9.49 -3.97 8.52
C ASP A 107 -9.44 -5.47 8.83
N LYS A 108 -8.78 -6.27 8.00
CA LYS A 108 -8.58 -7.70 8.25
C LYS A 108 -7.78 -7.97 9.53
N VAL A 109 -6.73 -7.20 9.79
CA VAL A 109 -5.93 -7.31 11.01
C VAL A 109 -6.78 -6.97 12.25
N ASN A 110 -7.61 -5.93 12.18
CA ASN A 110 -8.51 -5.56 13.28
C ASN A 110 -9.57 -6.63 13.54
N LYS A 111 -10.14 -7.23 12.48
CA LYS A 111 -11.07 -8.36 12.60
C LYS A 111 -10.41 -9.58 13.24
N LEU A 112 -9.17 -9.89 12.86
CA LEU A 112 -8.39 -10.96 13.48
C LEU A 112 -8.15 -10.68 14.96
N LYS A 113 -7.73 -9.45 15.31
CA LYS A 113 -7.49 -9.03 16.68
C LYS A 113 -8.76 -9.22 17.54
N LYS A 114 -9.91 -8.76 17.07
CA LYS A 114 -11.20 -8.94 17.77
C LYS A 114 -11.50 -10.40 18.08
N LYS A 115 -11.31 -11.30 17.10
CA LYS A 115 -11.50 -12.75 17.29
C LYS A 115 -10.50 -13.41 18.26
N LEU A 116 -9.32 -12.82 18.45
CA LEU A 116 -8.31 -13.32 19.37
C LEU A 116 -8.53 -12.81 20.81
N GLU A 117 -9.17 -11.66 20.96
CA GLU A 117 -9.54 -11.05 22.24
C GLU A 117 -10.88 -11.57 22.78
N GLU A 118 -11.77 -12.06 21.91
CA GLU A 118 -12.93 -12.93 22.25
C GLU A 118 -12.48 -14.30 22.79
#